data_AF-A0AAW5LV05-F1
#
_entry.id   AF-A0AAW5LV05-F1
#
_cell.length_a   1.000
_cell.length_b   1.000
_cell.length_c   1.000
_cell.angle_alpha   90.00
_cell.angle_beta   90.00
_cell.angle_gamma   90.00
#
_symmetry.space_group_name_H-M   'P 1'
#
loop_
_entity.id
_entity.type
_entity.pdbx_description
1 polymer ?
#
loop_
_entity_poly.entity_id
_entity_poly.type
_entity_poly.pdbx_seq_one_letter_code
_entity_poly.pdbx_strand_id
1 'polypeptide(L)' 'MNVLQKYLDQNKISKYKVSKISGISQMTLSHATEDNKPLSGQTVKVIAAVAKALDKSPGQVLDDLFQLEDN' A
#
# COMPACT_ATOMS: atom_id res chain seq x y z
N MET A 1 -6.27 11.86 -2.18
CA MET A 1 -5.76 10.49 -2.35
C MET A 1 -4.35 10.37 -1.81
N ASN A 2 -4.16 9.58 -0.75
CA ASN A 2 -2.83 9.39 -0.15
C ASN A 2 -1.87 8.60 -1.07
N VAL A 3 -0.58 8.63 -0.76
CA VAL A 3 0.49 8.02 -1.58
C VAL A 3 0.26 6.52 -1.78
N LEU A 4 -0.17 5.80 -0.73
CA LEU A 4 -0.44 4.37 -0.83
C LEU A 4 -1.59 4.08 -1.80
N GLN A 5 -2.68 4.84 -1.74
CA GLN A 5 -3.82 4.68 -2.65
C GLN A 5 -3.41 5.00 -4.09
N LYS A 6 -2.65 6.08 -4.33
CA LYS A 6 -2.05 6.38 -5.66
C LYS A 6 -1.24 5.20 -6.19
N TYR A 7 -0.42 4.60 -5.34
CA TYR A 7 0.42 3.46 -5.71
C TYR A 7 -0.41 2.21 -6.07
N LEU A 8 -1.47 1.90 -5.31
CA LEU A 8 -2.38 0.81 -5.65
C LEU A 8 -3.06 1.03 -7.01
N ASP A 9 -3.47 2.26 -7.30
CA ASP A 9 -4.13 2.62 -8.55
C ASP A 9 -3.17 2.55 -9.75
N GLN A 10 -1.92 3.01 -9.60
CA GLN A 10 -0.87 2.86 -10.64
C GLN A 10 -0.59 1.39 -10.99
N ASN A 11 -0.62 0.50 -9.99
CA ASN A 11 -0.44 -0.93 -10.17
C ASN A 11 -1.73 -1.68 -10.53
N LYS A 12 -2.85 -0.95 -10.72
CA LYS A 12 -4.17 -1.51 -11.05
C LYS A 12 -4.61 -2.63 -10.11
N ILE A 13 -4.29 -2.50 -8.82
CA ILE A 13 -4.61 -3.49 -7.79
C ILE A 13 -5.60 -2.93 -6.78
N SER A 14 -6.71 -3.65 -6.56
CA SER A 14 -7.71 -3.24 -5.58
C SER A 14 -7.33 -3.66 -4.16
N LYS A 15 -7.79 -2.91 -3.16
CA LYS A 15 -7.70 -3.30 -1.73
C LYS A 15 -8.27 -4.69 -1.48
N TYR A 16 -9.35 -5.05 -2.17
CA TYR A 16 -9.92 -6.40 -2.12
C TYR A 16 -8.91 -7.47 -2.53
N LYS A 17 -8.20 -7.27 -3.66
CA LYS A 17 -7.20 -8.21 -4.15
C LYS A 17 -6.00 -8.31 -3.19
N VAL A 18 -5.53 -7.18 -2.66
CA VAL A 18 -4.46 -7.18 -1.63
C VAL A 18 -4.91 -7.96 -0.40
N SER A 19 -6.12 -7.71 0.10
CA SER A 19 -6.70 -8.42 1.25
C SER A 19 -6.76 -9.93 1.01
N LYS A 20 -7.26 -10.36 -0.16
CA LYS A 20 -7.38 -11.78 -0.52
C LYS A 20 -6.03 -12.50 -0.59
N ILE A 21 -4.98 -11.85 -1.12
CA ILE A 21 -3.65 -12.46 -1.28
C ILE A 21 -2.86 -12.47 0.03
N SER A 22 -2.93 -11.37 0.78
CA SER A 22 -2.11 -11.17 1.98
C SER A 22 -2.76 -11.67 3.26
N GLY A 23 -4.09 -11.80 3.31
CA GLY A 23 -4.84 -12.11 4.51
C GLY A 23 -5.06 -10.92 5.44
N ILE A 24 -4.60 -9.71 5.08
CA ILE A 24 -4.91 -8.50 5.85
C ILE A 24 -6.36 -8.10 5.65
N SER A 25 -7.01 -7.54 6.68
CA SER A 25 -8.41 -7.11 6.56
C SER A 25 -8.56 -5.94 5.57
N GLN A 26 -9.69 -5.89 4.87
CA GLN A 26 -10.03 -4.75 4.01
C GLN A 26 -10.16 -3.44 4.81
N MET A 27 -10.64 -3.52 6.06
CA MET A 27 -10.76 -2.34 6.93
C MET A 27 -9.37 -1.74 7.24
N THR A 28 -8.38 -2.59 7.52
CA THR A 28 -6.99 -2.15 7.72
C THR A 28 -6.43 -1.47 6.47
N LEU A 29 -6.68 -2.01 5.28
CA LEU A 29 -6.26 -1.38 4.02
C LEU A 29 -7.00 -0.06 3.78
N SER A 30 -8.30 0.00 4.08
CA SER A 30 -9.07 1.24 3.96
C SER A 30 -8.50 2.34 4.83
N HIS A 31 -8.25 2.07 6.12
CA HIS A 31 -7.59 3.03 7.02
C HIS A 31 -6.19 3.43 6.54
N ALA A 32 -5.40 2.49 6.01
CA ALA A 32 -4.09 2.78 5.46
C ALA A 32 -4.14 3.66 4.20
N THR A 33 -5.24 3.63 3.45
CA THR A 33 -5.46 4.43 2.22
C THR A 33 -6.22 5.75 2.45
N GLU A 34 -6.54 6.10 3.69
CA GLU A 34 -7.23 7.36 4.00
C GLU A 34 -6.36 8.58 3.66
N ASP A 35 -6.99 9.64 3.14
CA ASP A 35 -6.30 10.83 2.61
C ASP A 35 -5.45 11.58 3.65
N ASN A 36 -5.84 11.53 4.92
CA ASN A 36 -5.13 12.14 6.03
C ASN A 36 -3.98 11.28 6.56
N LYS A 37 -3.75 10.08 6.01
CA LYS A 37 -2.72 9.15 6.47
C LYS A 37 -1.40 9.39 5.73
N PRO A 38 -0.35 9.93 6.38
CA PRO A 38 0.95 10.15 5.75
C PRO A 38 1.70 8.82 5.53
N LEU A 39 2.68 8.79 4.62
CA LEU A 39 3.50 7.61 4.37
C LEU A 39 4.28 7.18 5.62
N SER A 40 4.82 8.13 6.38
CA SER A 40 5.50 7.90 7.66
C SER A 40 4.63 7.24 8.73
N GLY A 41 3.30 7.29 8.58
CA GLY A 41 2.34 6.63 9.45
C GLY A 41 1.97 5.20 9.03
N GLN A 42 2.55 4.69 7.95
CA GLN A 42 2.28 3.33 7.45
C GLN A 42 3.00 2.28 8.28
N THR A 43 2.35 1.12 8.39
CA THR A 43 2.92 -0.01 9.13
C THR A 43 3.60 -0.99 8.20
N VAL A 44 4.67 -1.62 8.67
CA VAL A 44 5.39 -2.69 7.93
C VAL A 44 4.43 -3.79 7.47
N LYS A 45 3.39 -4.09 8.28
CA LYS A 45 2.35 -5.07 7.94
C LYS A 45 1.60 -4.71 6.64
N VAL A 46 1.24 -3.44 6.46
CA VAL A 46 0.53 -2.97 5.26
C VAL A 46 1.46 -3.03 4.05
N ILE A 47 2.70 -2.54 4.20
CA ILE A 47 3.70 -2.57 3.13
C ILE A 47 3.96 -4.01 2.68
N ALA A 48 4.17 -4.94 3.61
CA ALA A 48 4.39 -6.34 3.30
C ALA A 48 3.18 -6.99 2.61
N ALA A 49 1.96 -6.62 3.00
CA ALA A 49 0.74 -7.10 2.36
C ALA A 49 0.65 -6.65 0.89
N VAL A 50 0.95 -5.38 0.62
CA VAL A 50 0.98 -4.84 -0.74
C VAL A 50 2.11 -5.47 -1.56
N ALA A 51 3.29 -5.63 -0.98
CA ALA A 51 4.43 -6.26 -1.63
C ALA A 51 4.11 -7.69 -2.07
N LYS A 52 3.51 -8.50 -1.18
CA LYS A 52 3.04 -9.85 -1.51
C LYS A 52 2.00 -9.86 -2.65
N ALA A 53 1.11 -8.86 -2.69
CA ALA A 53 0.07 -8.78 -3.70
C ALA A 53 0.59 -8.35 -5.09
N LEU A 54 1.76 -7.70 -5.12
CA LEU A 54 2.43 -7.22 -6.33
C LEU A 54 3.63 -8.08 -6.74
N ASP A 55 3.91 -9.17 -6.02
CA ASP A 55 5.11 -10.00 -6.20
C ASP A 55 6.43 -9.19 -6.14
N LYS A 56 6.49 -8.27 -5.16
CA LYS A 56 7.65 -7.42 -4.86
C LYS A 56 8.16 -7.69 -3.46
N SER A 57 9.40 -7.28 -3.18
CA SER A 57 9.88 -7.17 -1.80
C SER A 57 9.28 -5.94 -1.10
N PRO A 58 9.13 -5.95 0.24
CA PRO A 58 8.68 -4.78 0.99
C PRO A 58 9.59 -3.55 0.80
N GLY A 59 10.89 -3.75 0.61
CA GLY A 59 11.85 -2.68 0.34
C GLY A 59 11.55 -1.95 -0.96
N GLN A 60 11.36 -2.71 -2.06
CA GLN A 60 10.98 -2.11 -3.35
C GLN A 60 9.67 -1.32 -3.28
N VAL A 61 8.68 -1.80 -2.50
CA VAL A 61 7.44 -1.05 -2.30
C VAL A 61 7.69 0.25 -1.55
N LEU A 62 8.55 0.27 -0.53
CA LEU A 62 8.90 1.52 0.16
C LEU A 62 9.65 2.49 -0.76
N ASP A 63 10.60 2.00 -1.55
CA ASP A 63 11.35 2.80 -2.52
C ASP A 63 10.39 3.48 -3.52
N ASP A 64 9.45 2.70 -4.08
CA ASP A 64 8.42 3.21 -5.01
C ASP A 64 7.50 4.25 -4.32
N LEU A 65 7.15 4.03 -3.04
CA LEU A 65 6.30 4.94 -2.28
C LEU A 65 7.00 6.26 -1.95
N PHE A 66 8.30 6.23 -1.58
CA PHE A 66 9.08 7.45 -1.37
C PHE A 66 9.20 8.25 -2.66
N GLN A 67 9.47 7.57 -3.78
CA GLN A 67 9.50 8.23 -5.09
C GLN A 67 8.15 8.90 -5.43
N LEU A 68 7.02 8.34 -5.01
CA LEU A 68 5.70 8.95 -5.23
C LEU A 68 5.34 10.05 -4.23
N GLU A 69 5.95 10.09 -3.06
CA GLU A 69 5.73 11.14 -2.05
C GLU A 69 6.50 12.41 -2.41
N ASP A 70 7.69 12.28 -3.01
CA ASP A 70 8.56 13.39 -3.41
C ASP A 70 8.11 14.09 -4.72
N ASN A 71 7.09 13.56 -5.42
CA ASN A 71 6.54 14.08 -6.69
C ASN A 71 5.13 14.66 -6.54
#